data_AF-A0A2V7J3W7-F1
#
_entry.id   AF-A0A2V7J3W7-F1
#
_cell.length_a   1.000
_cell.length_b   1.000
_cell.length_c   1.000
_cell.angle_alpha   90.00
_cell.angle_beta   90.00
_cell.angle_gamma   90.00
#
_symmetry.space_group_name_H-M   'P 1'
#
loop_
_entity.id
_entity.type
_entity.pdbx_description
1 polymer ?
#
loop_
_entity_poly.entity_id
_entity_poly.type
_entity_poly.pdbx_seq_one_letter_code
_entity_poly.pdbx_strand_id
1 'polypeptide(L)'
;MLRVLLLVSLISAYLGGWAAITVEELPDYVVVDRPVTLTFTVRQHGVTRLSGLRPRIEARAGDVTAQAMATPGTEAGQYVASLTLPRASAWTITIYSGFGNSRVTLPPLLAIAPGAQPPLTPPESERGRRLFVAKGCVTCHVHGDIEGSGTVAVGPELTGRRWPAEYLKLFLANPAIAPRSGTFRMPDLGLKPQEIAALAAFLNAEHQALQ
;
A
#
# COMPACT_ATOMS: atom_id res chain seq x y z
N MET A 1 -0.86 27.70 -52.83
CA MET A 1 -1.63 26.70 -52.08
C MET A 1 -0.86 26.35 -50.82
N LEU A 2 -1.12 27.05 -49.72
CA LEU A 2 -0.37 26.91 -48.46
C LEU A 2 -1.05 25.84 -47.59
N ARG A 3 -0.41 24.68 -47.41
CA ARG A 3 -0.86 23.62 -46.50
C ARG A 3 -0.60 24.07 -45.06
N VAL A 4 -1.67 24.34 -44.31
CA VAL A 4 -1.60 24.49 -42.86
C VAL A 4 -1.51 23.10 -42.25
N LEU A 5 -0.35 22.73 -41.72
CA LEU A 5 -0.23 21.59 -40.80
C LEU A 5 -0.83 22.01 -39.46
N LEU A 6 -1.95 21.39 -39.07
CA LEU A 6 -2.38 21.38 -37.68
C LEU A 6 -1.40 20.52 -36.88
N LEU A 7 -0.53 21.15 -36.09
CA LEU A 7 0.08 20.48 -34.95
C LEU A 7 -1.00 20.29 -33.89
N VAL A 8 -1.50 19.06 -33.75
CA VAL A 8 -2.25 18.64 -32.58
C VAL A 8 -1.24 18.48 -31.44
N SER A 9 -1.15 19.49 -30.58
CA SER A 9 -0.39 19.39 -29.33
C SER A 9 -1.00 18.31 -28.46
N LEU A 10 -0.32 17.16 -28.35
CA LEU A 10 -0.59 16.14 -27.34
C LEU A 10 -0.17 16.65 -25.96
N ILE A 11 -0.99 17.51 -25.37
CA ILE A 11 -0.93 17.82 -23.94
C ILE A 11 -1.71 16.71 -23.22
N SER A 12 -1.15 15.51 -23.18
CA SER A 12 -1.74 14.34 -22.47
C SER A 12 -1.06 14.09 -21.13
N ALA A 13 -0.56 15.13 -20.47
CA ALA A 13 0.00 15.02 -19.13
C ALA A 13 -0.93 15.74 -18.15
N TYR A 14 -1.39 15.02 -17.11
CA TYR A 14 -2.17 15.48 -15.95
C TYR A 14 -3.71 15.39 -15.95
N LEU A 15 -4.35 14.71 -16.91
CA LEU A 15 -5.71 14.14 -16.69
C LEU A 15 -5.66 12.66 -16.26
N GLY A 16 -4.45 12.12 -16.01
CA GLY A 16 -4.25 10.78 -15.49
C GLY A 16 -4.43 10.77 -13.99
N GLY A 17 -5.54 10.21 -13.50
CA GLY A 17 -5.83 10.10 -12.08
C GLY A 17 -4.75 9.35 -11.29
N TRP A 18 -4.91 9.32 -9.98
CA TRP A 18 -4.08 8.52 -9.06
C TRP A 18 -4.81 7.24 -8.65
N ALA A 19 -4.05 6.25 -8.16
CA ALA A 19 -4.60 5.04 -7.59
C ALA A 19 -3.96 4.68 -6.25
N ALA A 20 -4.79 4.18 -5.32
CA ALA A 20 -4.31 3.50 -4.13
C ALA A 20 -4.10 2.01 -4.44
N ILE A 21 -3.11 1.41 -3.78
CA ILE A 21 -2.79 -0.01 -3.85
C ILE A 21 -3.01 -0.59 -2.45
N THR A 22 -3.83 -1.63 -2.35
CA THR A 22 -4.15 -2.31 -1.08
C THR A 22 -3.70 -3.76 -1.18
N VAL A 23 -2.67 -4.13 -0.41
CA VAL A 23 -2.20 -5.51 -0.26
C VAL A 23 -3.14 -6.27 0.68
N GLU A 24 -3.59 -7.44 0.24
CA GLU A 24 -4.59 -8.23 0.97
C GLU A 24 -4.00 -8.93 2.18
N GLU A 25 -2.89 -9.62 2.01
CA GLU A 25 -2.15 -10.28 3.09
C GLU A 25 -0.70 -9.82 3.03
N LEU A 26 -0.20 -9.26 4.14
CA LEU A 26 1.21 -8.90 4.28
C LEU A 26 1.88 -9.96 5.17
N PRO A 27 2.79 -10.80 4.64
CA PRO A 27 3.49 -11.76 5.48
C PRO A 27 4.42 -11.06 6.46
N ASP A 28 4.57 -11.62 7.66
CA ASP A 28 5.52 -11.09 8.65
C ASP A 28 6.97 -11.27 8.21
N TYR A 29 7.27 -12.42 7.62
CA TYR A 29 8.55 -12.78 7.03
C TYR A 29 8.32 -13.78 5.90
N VAL A 30 9.36 -14.05 5.12
CA VAL A 30 9.37 -15.08 4.07
C VAL A 30 10.62 -15.94 4.20
N VAL A 31 10.61 -17.10 3.54
CA VAL A 31 11.77 -17.99 3.49
C VAL A 31 12.46 -17.84 2.15
N VAL A 32 13.79 -17.75 2.16
CA VAL A 32 14.62 -17.67 0.95
C VAL A 32 14.32 -18.83 0.00
N ASP A 33 14.35 -18.55 -1.30
CA ASP A 33 14.08 -19.48 -2.41
C ASP A 33 12.67 -20.10 -2.42
N ARG A 34 11.78 -19.69 -1.51
CA ARG A 34 10.35 -20.01 -1.56
C ARG A 34 9.59 -18.87 -2.27
N PRO A 35 8.67 -19.19 -3.19
CA PRO A 35 7.80 -18.17 -3.77
C PRO A 35 6.96 -17.48 -2.68
N VAL A 36 7.04 -16.16 -2.60
CA VAL A 36 6.09 -15.30 -1.89
C VAL A 36 5.10 -14.73 -2.89
N THR A 37 3.81 -14.96 -2.64
CA THR A 37 2.72 -14.42 -3.46
C THR A 37 2.11 -13.21 -2.76
N LEU A 38 2.04 -12.09 -3.46
CA LEU A 38 1.32 -10.90 -3.04
C LEU A 38 0.08 -10.74 -3.89
N THR A 39 -1.07 -10.72 -3.23
CA THR A 39 -2.34 -10.29 -3.82
C THR A 39 -2.62 -8.86 -3.42
N PHE A 40 -2.97 -8.01 -4.38
CA PHE A 40 -3.30 -6.63 -4.12
C PHE A 40 -4.38 -6.11 -5.06
N THR A 41 -5.11 -5.10 -4.61
CA THR A 41 -6.13 -4.43 -5.39
C THR A 41 -5.71 -3.01 -5.74
N VAL A 42 -5.98 -2.57 -6.98
CA VAL A 42 -5.74 -1.19 -7.44
C VAL A 42 -7.06 -0.42 -7.51
N ARG A 43 -7.12 0.76 -6.86
CA ARG A 43 -8.31 1.63 -6.83
C ARG A 43 -8.02 3.04 -7.32
N GLN A 44 -8.64 3.47 -8.41
CA GLN A 44 -8.63 4.88 -8.83
C GLN A 44 -9.30 5.75 -7.79
N HIS A 45 -8.65 6.85 -7.44
CA HIS A 45 -9.13 7.78 -6.41
C HIS A 45 -9.49 7.11 -5.08
N GLY A 46 -8.83 5.98 -4.78
CA GLY A 46 -9.05 5.19 -3.58
C GLY A 46 -10.32 4.34 -3.58
N VAL A 47 -11.23 4.50 -4.55
CA VAL A 47 -12.56 3.85 -4.53
C VAL A 47 -12.78 2.90 -5.70
N THR A 48 -12.57 3.34 -6.94
CA THR A 48 -12.98 2.60 -8.14
C THR A 48 -11.96 1.52 -8.48
N ARG A 49 -12.34 0.25 -8.44
CA ARG A 49 -11.44 -0.86 -8.79
C ARG A 49 -11.04 -0.78 -10.27
N LEU A 50 -9.75 -0.88 -10.57
CA LEU A 50 -9.23 -0.78 -11.94
C LEU A 50 -8.73 -2.13 -12.45
N SER A 51 -9.45 -2.71 -13.41
CA SER A 51 -9.03 -3.92 -14.14
C SER A 51 -8.24 -3.58 -15.42
N GLY A 52 -7.60 -4.57 -16.04
CA GLY A 52 -6.93 -4.41 -17.34
C GLY A 52 -5.57 -3.70 -17.31
N LEU A 53 -5.10 -3.27 -16.13
CA LEU A 53 -3.74 -2.76 -15.93
C LEU A 53 -2.67 -3.84 -16.12
N ARG A 54 -1.41 -3.40 -16.20
CA ARG A 54 -0.21 -4.26 -16.25
C ARG A 54 0.73 -3.94 -15.08
N PRO A 55 0.36 -4.27 -13.83
CA PRO A 55 1.19 -3.96 -12.68
C PRO A 55 2.46 -4.83 -12.66
N ARG A 56 3.46 -4.35 -11.93
CA ARG A 56 4.68 -5.13 -11.63
C ARG A 56 5.09 -4.90 -10.18
N ILE A 57 5.81 -5.87 -9.64
CA ILE A 57 6.46 -5.76 -8.33
C ILE A 57 7.97 -5.91 -8.49
N GLU A 58 8.69 -5.18 -7.65
CA GLU A 58 10.15 -5.12 -7.65
C GLU A 58 10.64 -5.14 -6.21
N ALA A 59 11.38 -6.18 -5.86
CA ALA A 59 12.04 -6.31 -4.57
C ALA A 59 13.51 -5.93 -4.70
N ARG A 60 14.03 -5.20 -3.72
CA ARG A 60 15.45 -4.87 -3.58
C ARG A 60 15.97 -5.20 -2.20
N ALA A 61 17.19 -5.73 -2.15
CA ALA A 61 18.02 -5.77 -0.96
C ALA A 61 19.44 -5.38 -1.41
N GLY A 62 19.93 -4.22 -0.98
CA GLY A 62 21.23 -3.69 -1.46
C GLY A 62 21.34 -3.70 -2.99
N ASP A 63 22.30 -4.46 -3.50
CA ASP A 63 22.60 -4.68 -4.92
C ASP A 63 21.74 -5.75 -5.62
N VAL A 64 21.02 -6.57 -4.86
CA VAL A 64 20.23 -7.69 -5.41
C VAL A 64 18.80 -7.24 -5.64
N THR A 65 18.27 -7.56 -6.82
CA THR A 65 16.89 -7.26 -7.21
C THR A 65 16.15 -8.50 -7.68
N ALA A 66 14.86 -8.59 -7.38
CA ALA A 66 13.95 -9.56 -7.95
C ALA A 66 12.71 -8.82 -8.47
N GLN A 67 12.10 -9.29 -9.57
CA GLN A 67 10.94 -8.63 -10.16
C GLN A 67 9.96 -9.65 -10.74
N ALA A 68 8.68 -9.28 -10.75
CA ALA A 68 7.63 -10.08 -11.36
C ALA A 68 6.54 -9.17 -11.94
N MET A 69 5.96 -9.60 -13.07
CA MET A 69 4.70 -9.03 -13.56
C MET A 69 3.55 -9.58 -12.74
N ALA A 70 2.54 -8.75 -12.47
CA ALA A 70 1.31 -9.22 -11.86
C ALA A 70 0.31 -9.69 -12.93
N THR A 71 -0.41 -10.75 -12.64
CA THR A 71 -1.54 -11.23 -13.44
C THR A 71 -2.86 -10.83 -12.80
N PRO A 72 -3.96 -10.71 -13.55
CA PRO A 72 -5.29 -10.50 -12.96
C PRO A 72 -5.63 -11.58 -11.92
N GLY A 73 -6.25 -11.16 -10.82
CA GLY A 73 -6.80 -12.02 -9.78
C GLY A 73 -8.23 -12.48 -10.07
N THR A 74 -8.92 -12.97 -9.04
CA THR A 74 -10.31 -13.46 -9.14
C THR A 74 -11.34 -12.32 -9.09
N GLU A 75 -11.02 -11.21 -8.42
CA GLU A 75 -11.90 -10.05 -8.31
C GLU A 75 -11.52 -8.90 -9.24
N ALA A 76 -12.49 -8.03 -9.56
CA ALA A 76 -12.23 -6.83 -10.34
C ALA A 76 -11.15 -5.94 -9.69
N GLY A 77 -10.16 -5.53 -10.48
CA GLY A 77 -9.00 -4.74 -10.07
C GLY A 77 -8.03 -5.43 -9.11
N GLN A 78 -8.21 -6.73 -8.84
CA GLN A 78 -7.27 -7.54 -8.09
C GLN A 78 -6.16 -8.07 -9.01
N TYR A 79 -4.96 -8.15 -8.46
CA TYR A 79 -3.76 -8.63 -9.14
C TYR A 79 -2.96 -9.53 -8.20
N VAL A 80 -2.29 -10.52 -8.79
CA VAL A 80 -1.47 -11.49 -8.09
C VAL A 80 -0.09 -11.47 -8.72
N ALA A 81 0.95 -11.40 -7.90
CA ALA A 81 2.34 -11.52 -8.33
C ALA A 81 3.14 -12.37 -7.35
N SER A 82 4.03 -13.19 -7.88
CA SER A 82 4.91 -14.04 -7.07
C SER A 82 6.37 -13.69 -7.29
N LEU A 83 7.13 -13.59 -6.19
CA LEU A 83 8.57 -13.37 -6.20
C LEU A 83 9.27 -14.51 -5.48
N THR A 84 10.49 -14.81 -5.90
CA THR A 84 11.42 -15.64 -5.14
C THR A 84 12.56 -14.74 -4.68
N LEU A 85 12.81 -14.69 -3.38
CA LEU A 85 13.86 -13.85 -2.79
C LEU A 85 15.10 -14.72 -2.50
N PRO A 86 16.24 -14.49 -3.18
CA PRO A 86 17.39 -15.41 -3.16
C PRO A 86 18.36 -15.19 -1.99
N ARG A 87 18.10 -14.21 -1.12
CA ARG A 87 19.04 -13.84 -0.04
C ARG A 87 18.32 -13.57 1.26
N ALA A 88 18.83 -14.13 2.34
CA ALA A 88 18.37 -13.83 3.69
C ALA A 88 18.77 -12.39 4.04
N SER A 89 17.79 -11.50 4.12
CA SER A 89 17.97 -10.05 4.25
C SER A 89 16.62 -9.39 4.52
N ALA A 90 16.63 -8.13 4.95
CA ALA A 90 15.48 -7.25 4.77
C ALA A 90 15.35 -6.87 3.29
N TRP A 91 14.15 -6.95 2.73
CA TRP A 91 13.82 -6.61 1.34
C TRP A 91 12.76 -5.53 1.29
N THR A 92 13.01 -4.47 0.51
CA THR A 92 11.96 -3.48 0.18
C THR A 92 11.25 -3.91 -1.09
N ILE A 93 9.92 -4.00 -1.06
CA ILE A 93 9.11 -4.36 -2.23
C ILE A 93 8.33 -3.13 -2.68
N THR A 94 8.52 -2.72 -3.93
CA THR A 94 7.73 -1.67 -4.57
C THR A 94 6.71 -2.29 -5.51
N ILE A 95 5.44 -1.93 -5.35
CA ILE A 95 4.35 -2.30 -6.25
C ILE A 95 4.07 -1.10 -7.15
N TYR A 96 4.19 -1.29 -8.46
CA TYR A 96 3.84 -0.31 -9.47
C TYR A 96 2.50 -0.71 -10.09
N SER A 97 1.47 0.14 -9.98
CA SER A 97 0.11 -0.24 -10.37
C SER A 97 -0.09 -0.39 -11.89
N GLY A 98 0.78 0.23 -12.69
CA GLY A 98 0.54 0.40 -14.12
C GLY A 98 -0.52 1.45 -14.45
N PHE A 99 -0.96 2.25 -13.47
CA PHE A 99 -1.89 3.37 -13.64
C PHE A 99 -1.25 4.69 -13.19
N GLY A 100 -0.94 5.55 -14.16
CA GLY A 100 -0.18 6.79 -13.92
C GLY A 100 1.16 6.49 -13.26
N ASN A 101 1.55 7.34 -12.31
CA ASN A 101 2.76 7.15 -11.49
C ASN A 101 2.47 6.47 -10.14
N SER A 102 1.30 5.84 -9.99
CA SER A 102 0.86 5.30 -8.71
C SER A 102 1.67 4.07 -8.32
N ARG A 103 2.35 4.14 -7.17
CA ARG A 103 3.16 3.06 -6.62
C ARG A 103 3.15 3.13 -5.09
N VAL A 104 3.44 2.00 -4.46
CA VAL A 104 3.66 1.91 -3.01
C VAL A 104 4.92 1.10 -2.74
N THR A 105 5.78 1.61 -1.85
CA THR A 105 6.94 0.86 -1.34
C THR A 105 6.58 0.34 0.05
N LEU A 106 6.53 -0.98 0.18
CA LEU A 106 6.22 -1.63 1.45
C LEU A 106 7.39 -1.49 2.44
N PRO A 107 7.12 -1.48 3.76
CA PRO A 107 8.16 -1.58 4.76
C PRO A 107 8.99 -2.86 4.57
N PRO A 108 10.26 -2.86 5.02
CA PRO A 108 11.14 -3.99 4.78
C PRO A 108 10.55 -5.32 5.24
N LEU A 109 10.49 -6.28 4.32
CA LEU A 109 10.06 -7.65 4.55
C LEU A 109 11.29 -8.51 4.82
N LEU A 110 11.34 -9.17 5.97
CA LEU A 110 12.45 -10.04 6.31
C LEU A 110 12.36 -11.37 5.54
N ALA A 111 13.39 -11.70 4.78
CA ALA A 111 13.62 -13.04 4.24
C ALA A 111 14.61 -13.79 5.15
N ILE A 112 14.23 -14.96 5.64
CA ILE A 112 15.08 -15.80 6.50
C ILE A 112 15.57 -17.04 5.75
N ALA A 113 16.72 -17.57 6.17
CA ALA A 113 17.24 -18.81 5.61
C ALA A 113 16.29 -19.99 5.88
N PRO A 114 16.23 -21.01 5.00
CA PRO A 114 15.47 -22.22 5.27
C PRO A 114 15.91 -22.87 6.59
N GLY A 115 14.93 -23.21 7.45
CA GLY A 115 15.19 -23.81 8.76
C GLY A 115 15.62 -22.83 9.87
N ALA A 116 15.76 -21.54 9.58
CA ALA A 116 15.95 -20.54 10.61
C ALA A 116 14.69 -20.40 11.49
N GLN A 117 14.89 -20.02 12.76
CA GLN A 117 13.78 -19.70 13.64
C GLN A 117 13.05 -18.45 13.11
N PRO A 118 11.70 -18.44 13.13
CA PRO A 118 10.93 -17.25 12.81
C PRO A 118 11.34 -16.07 13.68
N PRO A 119 11.29 -14.83 13.16
CA PRO A 119 11.49 -13.65 13.98
C PRO A 119 10.42 -13.56 15.08
N LEU A 120 10.74 -12.84 16.16
CA LEU A 120 9.75 -12.51 17.17
C LEU A 120 8.61 -11.72 16.55
N THR A 121 7.39 -11.98 17.01
CA THR A 121 6.21 -11.22 16.60
C THR A 121 6.43 -9.74 16.95
N PRO A 122 6.29 -8.82 15.97
CA PRO A 122 6.44 -7.39 16.24
C PRO A 122 5.33 -6.88 17.18
N PRO A 123 5.56 -5.78 17.91
CA PRO A 123 4.50 -5.10 18.64
C PRO A 123 3.31 -4.75 17.74
N GLU A 124 2.10 -4.71 18.28
CA GLU A 124 0.89 -4.42 17.49
C GLU A 124 0.95 -3.04 16.78
N SER A 125 1.61 -2.04 17.38
CA SER A 125 1.83 -0.74 16.75
C SER A 125 2.79 -0.81 15.56
N GLU A 126 3.83 -1.64 15.64
CA GLU A 126 4.75 -1.92 14.52
C GLU A 126 4.01 -2.66 13.40
N ARG A 127 3.25 -3.70 13.74
CA ARG A 127 2.40 -4.42 12.79
C ARG A 127 1.39 -3.47 12.13
N GLY A 128 0.80 -2.57 12.90
CA GLY A 128 -0.10 -1.52 12.42
C GLY A 128 0.58 -0.53 11.49
N ARG A 129 1.81 -0.10 11.77
CA ARG A 129 2.60 0.76 10.86
C ARG A 129 2.81 0.07 9.51
N ARG A 130 3.17 -1.21 9.54
CA ARG A 130 3.34 -2.02 8.32
C ARG A 130 2.05 -2.13 7.52
N LEU A 131 0.93 -2.37 8.20
CA LEU A 131 -0.39 -2.42 7.59
C LEU A 131 -0.84 -1.06 7.04
N PHE A 132 -0.52 0.06 7.70
CA PHE A 132 -0.89 1.40 7.23
C PHE A 132 -0.33 1.68 5.83
N VAL A 133 0.90 1.27 5.56
CA VAL A 133 1.51 1.35 4.23
C VAL A 133 0.87 0.31 3.29
N ALA A 134 0.83 -0.95 3.70
CA ALA A 134 0.39 -2.06 2.84
C ALA A 134 -1.08 -1.96 2.42
N LYS A 135 -1.96 -1.42 3.27
CA LYS A 135 -3.38 -1.20 2.96
C LYS A 135 -3.61 0.06 2.11
N GLY A 136 -2.57 0.84 1.86
CA GLY A 136 -2.60 2.01 1.00
C GLY A 136 -3.04 3.30 1.69
N CYS A 137 -3.12 3.32 3.04
CA CYS A 137 -3.53 4.49 3.82
C CYS A 137 -2.64 5.70 3.53
N VAL A 138 -1.34 5.46 3.30
CA VAL A 138 -0.32 6.45 2.88
C VAL A 138 -0.63 7.17 1.57
N THR A 139 -1.57 6.67 0.75
CA THR A 139 -1.98 7.38 -0.47
C THR A 139 -2.72 8.67 -0.11
N CYS A 140 -3.63 8.58 0.85
CA CYS A 140 -4.53 9.67 1.20
C CYS A 140 -4.11 10.40 2.47
N HIS A 141 -3.54 9.69 3.43
CA HIS A 141 -3.21 10.22 4.75
C HIS A 141 -1.71 10.39 4.91
N VAL A 142 -1.33 11.52 5.50
CA VAL A 142 0.03 11.76 6.00
C VAL A 142 0.13 11.18 7.42
N HIS A 143 1.31 10.67 7.77
CA HIS A 143 1.70 10.23 9.09
C HIS A 143 3.22 10.39 9.28
N GLY A 144 3.66 11.07 10.34
CA GLY A 144 5.03 11.52 10.57
C GLY A 144 6.03 10.39 10.83
N ASP A 145 5.55 9.24 11.31
CA ASP A 145 6.36 8.01 11.46
C ASP A 145 6.58 7.27 10.13
N ILE A 146 6.04 7.77 9.01
CA ILE A 146 6.11 7.14 7.69
C ILE A 146 6.52 8.19 6.67
N GLU A 147 7.80 8.17 6.30
CA GLU A 147 8.35 9.01 5.25
C GLU A 147 7.60 8.82 3.92
N GLY A 148 7.32 9.91 3.22
CA GLY A 148 6.63 9.89 1.93
C GLY A 148 5.14 9.49 2.01
N SER A 149 4.55 9.48 3.21
CA SER A 149 3.10 9.35 3.37
C SER A 149 2.34 10.57 2.84
N GLY A 150 1.04 10.39 2.58
CA GLY A 150 0.19 11.37 1.93
C GLY A 150 0.63 11.68 0.50
N THR A 151 0.92 10.66 -0.32
CA THR A 151 1.37 10.88 -1.70
C THR A 151 0.38 11.71 -2.54
N VAL A 152 -0.90 11.66 -2.19
CA VAL A 152 -1.96 12.54 -2.73
C VAL A 152 -2.51 13.50 -1.65
N ALA A 153 -2.40 13.14 -0.36
CA ALA A 153 -2.80 13.97 0.79
C ALA A 153 -4.25 14.50 0.74
N VAL A 154 -5.21 13.65 0.34
CA VAL A 154 -6.65 14.01 0.29
C VAL A 154 -7.42 13.70 1.58
N GLY A 155 -6.81 12.98 2.52
CA GLY A 155 -7.33 12.70 3.85
C GLY A 155 -6.67 13.59 4.93
N PRO A 156 -7.23 13.64 6.15
CA PRO A 156 -6.59 14.34 7.26
C PRO A 156 -5.21 13.76 7.58
N GLU A 157 -4.29 14.65 7.98
CA GLU A 157 -3.05 14.32 8.69
C GLU A 157 -3.37 13.55 9.97
N LEU A 158 -2.70 12.42 10.21
CA LEU A 158 -3.01 11.52 11.33
C LEU A 158 -1.95 11.54 12.45
N THR A 159 -0.79 12.18 12.22
CA THR A 159 0.33 12.20 13.18
C THR A 159 -0.06 12.72 14.55
N GLY A 160 0.30 11.98 15.61
CA GLY A 160 0.18 12.42 17.00
C GLY A 160 -1.25 12.63 17.49
N ARG A 161 -2.25 12.26 16.68
CA ARG A 161 -3.65 12.33 17.09
C ARG A 161 -3.99 11.14 17.97
N ARG A 162 -5.01 11.31 18.81
CA ARG A 162 -5.59 10.23 19.60
C ARG A 162 -7.08 10.17 19.37
N TRP A 163 -7.59 8.97 19.19
CA TRP A 163 -9.01 8.69 18.99
C TRP A 163 -9.51 7.71 20.07
N PRO A 164 -10.79 7.78 20.44
CA PRO A 164 -11.41 6.72 21.23
C PRO A 164 -11.24 5.37 20.50
N ALA A 165 -10.53 4.42 21.14
CA ALA A 165 -10.09 3.20 20.47
C ALA A 165 -11.23 2.40 19.83
N GLU A 166 -12.36 2.28 20.51
CA GLU A 166 -13.53 1.56 20.00
C GLU A 166 -14.18 2.27 18.81
N TYR A 167 -14.29 3.60 18.85
CA TYR A 167 -14.79 4.36 17.71
C TYR A 167 -13.87 4.20 16.49
N LEU A 168 -12.55 4.27 16.70
CA LEU A 168 -11.58 4.10 15.62
C LEU A 168 -11.70 2.71 14.96
N LYS A 169 -11.85 1.65 15.76
CA LYS A 169 -12.06 0.29 15.24
C LYS A 169 -13.36 0.18 14.43
N LEU A 170 -14.47 0.74 14.94
CA LEU A 170 -15.74 0.76 14.23
C LEU A 170 -15.63 1.53 12.90
N PHE A 171 -14.92 2.66 12.90
CA PHE A 171 -14.69 3.45 11.69
C PHE A 171 -13.81 2.71 10.68
N LEU A 172 -12.74 2.05 11.11
CA LEU A 172 -11.89 1.25 10.22
C LEU A 172 -12.63 0.03 9.65
N ALA A 173 -13.56 -0.56 10.40
CA ALA A 173 -14.41 -1.65 9.92
C ALA A 173 -15.46 -1.17 8.91
N ASN A 174 -15.96 0.06 9.05
CA ASN A 174 -16.94 0.64 8.16
C ASN A 174 -16.78 2.17 8.10
N PRO A 175 -16.01 2.71 7.14
CA PRO A 175 -15.78 4.15 7.05
C PRO A 175 -17.05 4.98 6.76
N ALA A 176 -18.14 4.34 6.31
CA ALA A 176 -19.40 5.02 6.03
C ALA A 176 -20.16 5.48 7.29
N ILE A 177 -19.73 5.06 8.49
CA ILE A 177 -20.31 5.55 9.75
C ILE A 177 -19.95 7.02 10.02
N ALA A 178 -18.87 7.53 9.43
CA ALA A 178 -18.50 8.93 9.56
C ALA A 178 -19.36 9.79 8.62
N PRO A 179 -19.79 10.98 9.05
CA PRO A 179 -20.46 11.93 8.18
C PRO A 179 -19.63 12.22 6.93
N ARG A 180 -20.34 12.55 5.84
CA ARG A 180 -19.71 13.00 4.60
C ARG A 180 -18.86 14.26 4.88
N SER A 181 -17.55 14.10 5.00
CA SER A 181 -16.57 15.18 5.08
C SER A 181 -15.69 15.17 3.83
N GLY A 182 -15.48 16.33 3.21
CA GLY A 182 -14.66 16.50 2.00
C GLY A 182 -15.18 15.82 0.72
N THR A 183 -14.39 15.99 -0.35
CA THR A 183 -14.68 15.50 -1.71
C THR A 183 -14.46 13.98 -1.86
N PHE A 184 -13.45 13.45 -1.17
CA PHE A 184 -13.09 12.03 -1.24
C PHE A 184 -13.62 11.26 -0.03
N ARG A 185 -14.02 10.01 -0.23
CA ARG A 185 -14.43 9.08 0.84
C ARG A 185 -13.29 8.12 1.11
N MET A 186 -13.05 7.84 2.39
CA MET A 186 -12.26 6.66 2.74
C MET A 186 -13.03 5.42 2.27
N PRO A 187 -12.41 4.53 1.46
CA PRO A 187 -13.05 3.31 1.00
C PRO A 187 -13.15 2.29 2.14
N ASP A 188 -14.14 1.41 2.07
CA ASP A 188 -14.08 0.14 2.80
C ASP A 188 -13.04 -0.76 2.12
N LEU A 189 -12.05 -1.18 2.91
CA LEU A 189 -10.95 -2.03 2.47
C LEU A 189 -11.16 -3.51 2.83
N GLY A 190 -12.23 -3.87 3.53
CA GLY A 190 -12.48 -5.23 4.01
C GLY A 190 -11.45 -5.70 5.02
N LEU A 191 -11.00 -4.81 5.92
CA LEU A 191 -9.96 -5.10 6.90
C LEU A 191 -10.38 -6.22 7.85
N LYS A 192 -9.47 -7.13 8.16
CA LYS A 192 -9.69 -8.20 9.12
C LYS A 192 -9.68 -7.65 10.55
N PRO A 193 -10.35 -8.28 11.53
CA PRO A 193 -10.37 -7.82 12.92
C PRO A 193 -8.97 -7.60 13.52
N GLN A 194 -8.02 -8.48 13.22
CA GLN A 194 -6.62 -8.35 13.67
C GLN A 194 -5.88 -7.20 12.99
N GLU A 195 -6.22 -6.87 11.74
CA GLU A 195 -5.63 -5.72 11.04
C GLU A 195 -6.17 -4.40 11.60
N ILE A 196 -7.48 -4.36 11.89
CA ILE A 196 -8.14 -3.23 12.54
C ILE A 196 -7.52 -2.97 13.92
N ALA A 197 -7.31 -4.01 14.71
CA ALA A 197 -6.67 -3.90 16.03
C ALA A 197 -5.25 -3.31 15.94
N ALA A 198 -4.42 -3.84 15.04
CA ALA A 198 -3.06 -3.36 14.84
C ALA A 198 -3.02 -1.91 14.30
N LEU A 199 -3.85 -1.59 13.30
CA LEU A 199 -3.97 -0.23 12.76
C LEU A 199 -4.41 0.77 13.84
N ALA A 200 -5.39 0.40 14.67
CA ALA A 200 -5.83 1.23 15.78
C ALA A 200 -4.73 1.40 16.85
N ALA A 201 -3.94 0.35 17.11
CA ALA A 201 -2.80 0.43 18.01
C ALA A 201 -1.71 1.38 17.47
N PHE A 202 -1.42 1.33 16.17
CA PHE A 202 -0.47 2.25 15.53
C PHE A 202 -0.95 3.70 15.54
N LEU A 203 -2.20 3.95 15.11
CA LEU A 203 -2.74 5.31 15.00
C LEU A 203 -2.86 6.02 16.35
N ASN A 204 -3.02 5.27 17.44
CA ASN A 204 -3.04 5.82 18.80
C ASN A 204 -1.70 5.72 19.54
N ALA A 205 -0.65 5.19 18.89
CA ALA A 205 0.68 5.14 19.48
C ALA A 205 1.26 6.56 19.62
N GLU A 206 2.21 6.71 20.55
CA GLU A 206 2.97 7.95 20.63
C GLU A 206 3.82 8.12 19.38
N HIS A 207 3.81 9.33 18.82
CA HIS A 207 4.62 9.68 17.66
C HIS A 207 6.09 9.41 17.98
N GLN A 208 6.69 8.50 17.23
CA GLN A 208 8.12 8.23 17.33
C GLN A 208 8.79 9.10 16.28
N ALA A 209 9.09 10.36 16.65
CA ALA A 209 9.80 11.27 15.77
C ALA A 209 10.98 10.54 15.11
N LEU A 210 10.96 10.48 13.77
CA LEU A 210 12.04 9.89 12.99
C LEU A 210 13.33 10.62 13.39
N GLN A 211 14.28 9.88 13.98
CA GLN A 211 15.63 10.40 14.28
C GLN A 211 16.47 10.45 13.01
#